data_AF-A0A2N2SWB6-F1
#
_entry.id   AF-A0A2N2SWB6-F1
#
_cell.length_a   1.000
_cell.length_b   1.000
_cell.length_c   1.000
_cell.angle_alpha   90.00
_cell.angle_beta   90.00
_cell.angle_gamma   90.00
#
_symmetry.space_group_name_H-M   'P 1'
#
loop_
_entity.id
_entity.type
_entity.pdbx_description
1 polymer ?
#
loop_
_entity_poly.entity_id
_entity_poly.type
_entity_poly.pdbx_seq_one_letter_code
_entity_poly.pdbx_strand_id
1 'polypeptide(L)'
;MEELRHENASYRTRAQEAKRAAEQATEAAAKANTEAEAKITAAQQAANERIIRAELKAAALKAGMVDLDGLKLADLSKVKLNQETGDVEGADELMAAMKEAKPYLFGSTQNSSTPGTPPPPKTPTAKKAQEMTPEEYKAERAKFK
;
A
#
# COMPACT_ATOMS: atom_id res chain seq x y z
N MET A 1 -54.73 -56.81 -18.66
CA MET A 1 -54.63 -56.36 -17.25
C MET A 1 -53.18 -56.32 -16.75
N GLU A 2 -52.35 -57.33 -17.05
CA GLU A 2 -50.93 -57.34 -16.64
C GLU A 2 -50.05 -56.30 -17.35
N GLU A 3 -50.21 -56.12 -18.67
CA GLU A 3 -49.45 -55.12 -19.44
C GLU A 3 -49.62 -53.70 -18.90
N LEU A 4 -50.86 -53.31 -18.58
CA LEU A 4 -51.18 -52.01 -18.00
C LEU A 4 -50.54 -51.83 -16.60
N ARG A 5 -50.32 -52.91 -15.84
CA ARG A 5 -49.63 -52.85 -14.54
C ARG A 5 -48.13 -52.65 -14.73
N HIS A 6 -47.51 -53.33 -15.69
CA HIS A 6 -46.09 -53.15 -16.02
C HIS A 6 -45.79 -51.75 -16.55
N GLU A 7 -46.65 -51.22 -17.40
CA GLU A 7 -46.51 -49.88 -17.96
C GLU A 7 -46.62 -48.82 -16.85
N ASN A 8 -47.62 -48.91 -15.98
CA ASN A 8 -47.76 -48.04 -14.81
C ASN A 8 -46.58 -48.16 -13.83
N ALA A 9 -46.05 -49.37 -13.62
CA ALA A 9 -44.86 -49.55 -12.79
C ALA A 9 -43.65 -48.83 -13.40
N SER A 10 -43.46 -48.91 -14.72
CA SER A 10 -42.37 -48.21 -15.42
C SER A 10 -42.50 -46.68 -15.33
N TYR A 11 -43.73 -46.15 -15.45
CA TYR A 11 -43.98 -44.72 -15.30
C TYR A 11 -43.69 -44.23 -13.89
N ARG A 12 -44.03 -45.02 -12.87
CA ARG A 12 -43.73 -44.66 -11.47
C ARG A 12 -42.22 -44.61 -11.21
N THR A 13 -41.47 -45.58 -11.73
CA THR A 13 -40.01 -45.59 -11.59
C THR A 13 -39.39 -44.39 -12.30
N ARG A 14 -39.79 -44.10 -13.55
CA ARG A 14 -39.29 -42.93 -14.29
C ARG A 14 -39.64 -41.61 -13.60
N ALA A 15 -40.86 -41.47 -13.06
CA ALA A 15 -41.25 -40.28 -12.31
C ALA A 15 -40.43 -40.12 -11.02
N GLN A 16 -40.14 -41.23 -10.33
CA GLN A 16 -39.30 -41.21 -9.12
C GLN A 16 -37.85 -40.87 -9.44
N GLU A 17 -37.28 -41.41 -10.52
CA GLU A 17 -35.94 -41.08 -10.99
C GLU A 17 -35.83 -39.63 -11.44
N ALA A 18 -36.80 -39.13 -12.21
CA ALA A 18 -36.85 -37.73 -12.63
C ALA A 18 -36.96 -36.79 -11.41
N LYS A 19 -37.77 -37.14 -10.41
CA LYS A 19 -37.89 -36.38 -9.16
C LYS A 19 -36.57 -36.37 -8.39
N ARG A 20 -35.91 -37.52 -8.26
CA ARG A 20 -34.61 -37.64 -7.59
C ARG A 20 -33.52 -36.87 -8.32
N ALA A 21 -33.49 -36.92 -9.65
CA ALA A 21 -32.55 -36.16 -10.46
C ALA A 21 -32.79 -34.65 -10.33
N ALA A 22 -34.05 -34.20 -10.30
CA ALA A 22 -34.39 -32.81 -10.06
C ALA A 22 -33.98 -32.35 -8.65
N GLU A 23 -34.26 -33.15 -7.61
CA GLU A 23 -33.83 -32.87 -6.23
C GLU A 23 -32.29 -32.77 -6.13
N GLN A 24 -31.57 -33.72 -6.72
CA GLN A 24 -30.10 -33.69 -6.75
C GLN A 24 -29.55 -32.48 -7.52
N ALA A 25 -30.17 -32.10 -8.64
CA ALA A 25 -29.79 -30.91 -9.39
C ALA A 25 -30.04 -29.63 -8.57
N THR A 26 -31.16 -29.55 -7.84
CA THR A 26 -31.45 -28.40 -6.97
C THR A 26 -30.49 -28.31 -5.77
N GLU A 27 -30.15 -29.44 -5.14
CA GLU A 27 -29.17 -29.46 -4.05
C GLU A 27 -27.76 -29.10 -4.55
N ALA A 28 -27.36 -29.60 -5.71
CA ALA A 28 -26.08 -29.27 -6.31
C ALA A 28 -26.00 -27.78 -6.67
N ALA A 29 -27.06 -27.22 -7.25
CA ALA A 29 -27.15 -25.79 -7.55
C ALA A 29 -27.12 -24.93 -6.28
N ALA A 30 -27.84 -25.32 -5.22
CA ALA A 30 -27.83 -24.62 -3.95
C ALA A 30 -26.43 -24.63 -3.31
N LYS A 31 -25.76 -25.79 -3.27
CA LYS A 31 -24.37 -25.90 -2.78
C LYS A 31 -23.42 -25.04 -3.60
N ALA A 32 -23.49 -25.12 -4.93
CA ALA A 32 -22.65 -24.30 -5.81
C ALA A 32 -22.85 -22.79 -5.57
N ASN A 33 -24.09 -22.34 -5.37
CA ASN A 33 -24.37 -20.94 -5.06
C ASN A 33 -23.78 -20.53 -3.70
N THR A 34 -23.96 -21.33 -2.65
CA THR A 34 -23.39 -21.01 -1.33
C THR A 34 -21.86 -20.98 -1.34
N GLU A 35 -21.22 -21.90 -2.07
CA GLU A 35 -19.77 -21.90 -2.23
C GLU A 35 -19.28 -20.71 -3.06
N ALA A 36 -20.02 -20.31 -4.09
CA ALA A 36 -19.70 -19.16 -4.91
C ALA A 36 -19.83 -17.86 -4.10
N GLU A 37 -20.92 -17.69 -3.35
CA GLU A 37 -21.12 -16.55 -2.44
C GLU A 37 -19.99 -16.48 -1.39
N ALA A 38 -19.67 -17.60 -0.75
CA ALA A 38 -18.57 -17.65 0.22
C ALA A 38 -17.22 -17.26 -0.41
N LYS A 39 -16.93 -17.73 -1.62
CA LYS A 39 -15.71 -17.35 -2.36
C LYS A 39 -15.69 -15.88 -2.73
N ILE A 40 -16.82 -15.32 -3.17
CA ILE A 40 -16.96 -13.91 -3.52
C ILE A 40 -16.73 -13.04 -2.28
N THR A 41 -17.42 -13.35 -1.17
CA THR A 41 -17.26 -12.62 0.09
C THR A 41 -15.82 -12.69 0.60
N ALA A 42 -15.20 -13.87 0.59
CA ALA A 42 -13.80 -14.02 1.01
C ALA A 42 -12.83 -13.25 0.10
N ALA A 43 -13.05 -13.27 -1.22
CA ALA A 43 -12.23 -12.51 -2.16
C ALA A 43 -12.39 -11.00 -1.98
N GLN A 44 -13.63 -10.52 -1.77
CA GLN A 44 -13.93 -9.12 -1.50
C GLN A 44 -13.29 -8.66 -0.19
N GLN A 45 -13.41 -9.43 0.89
CA GLN A 45 -12.76 -9.14 2.16
C GLN A 45 -11.23 -9.05 2.01
N ALA A 46 -10.61 -10.03 1.35
CA ALA A 46 -9.18 -10.04 1.11
C ALA A 46 -8.72 -8.85 0.24
N ALA A 47 -9.50 -8.46 -0.77
CA ALA A 47 -9.22 -7.29 -1.59
C ALA A 47 -9.32 -5.99 -0.78
N ASN A 48 -10.41 -5.82 -0.02
CA ASN A 48 -10.64 -4.64 0.81
C ASN A 48 -9.55 -4.49 1.88
N GLU A 49 -9.15 -5.58 2.54
CA GLU A 49 -8.04 -5.55 3.48
C GLU A 49 -6.71 -5.13 2.83
N ARG A 50 -6.44 -5.57 1.59
CA ARG A 50 -5.23 -5.18 0.87
C ARG A 50 -5.24 -3.70 0.52
N ILE A 51 -6.38 -3.17 0.08
CA ILE A 51 -6.57 -1.75 -0.20
C ILE A 51 -6.35 -0.93 1.07
N ILE A 52 -7.04 -1.29 2.17
CA ILE A 52 -6.88 -0.61 3.46
C ILE A 52 -5.42 -0.60 3.92
N ARG A 53 -4.72 -1.74 3.85
CA ARG A 53 -3.30 -1.81 4.21
C ARG A 53 -2.41 -0.97 3.29
N ALA A 54 -2.70 -0.91 2.00
CA ALA A 54 -1.92 -0.13 1.04
C ALA A 54 -2.10 1.38 1.29
N GLU A 55 -3.33 1.83 1.45
CA GLU A 55 -3.65 3.23 1.75
C GLU A 55 -3.11 3.66 3.11
N LEU A 56 -3.21 2.81 4.14
CA LEU A 56 -2.61 3.10 5.44
C LEU A 56 -1.09 3.25 5.35
N LYS A 57 -0.42 2.43 4.55
CA LYS A 57 1.03 2.58 4.31
C LYS A 57 1.32 3.89 3.58
N ALA A 58 0.52 4.26 2.58
CA ALA A 58 0.69 5.53 1.88
C ALA A 58 0.49 6.73 2.81
N ALA A 59 -0.55 6.71 3.63
CA ALA A 59 -0.82 7.72 4.65
C ALA A 59 0.31 7.79 5.71
N ALA A 60 0.82 6.63 6.15
CA ALA A 60 1.95 6.55 7.08
C ALA A 60 3.22 7.19 6.51
N LEU A 61 3.57 6.86 5.26
CA LEU A 61 4.71 7.45 4.57
C LEU A 61 4.55 8.96 4.41
N LYS A 62 3.36 9.41 4.00
CA LYS A 62 3.01 10.84 3.90
C LYS A 62 3.13 11.56 5.25
N ALA A 63 2.78 10.89 6.35
CA ALA A 63 2.90 11.42 7.70
C ALA A 63 4.34 11.39 8.26
N GLY A 64 5.30 10.80 7.53
CA GLY A 64 6.70 10.69 7.94
C GLY A 64 6.98 9.52 8.89
N MET A 65 6.14 8.47 8.86
CA MET A 65 6.38 7.25 9.62
C MET A 65 7.63 6.54 9.09
N VAL A 66 8.58 6.23 9.96
CA VAL A 66 9.81 5.53 9.63
C VAL A 66 9.62 4.03 9.83
N ASP A 67 8.97 3.65 10.93
CA ASP A 67 8.70 2.25 11.25
C ASP A 67 7.27 1.86 10.84
N LEU A 68 7.13 1.32 9.62
CA LEU A 68 5.85 0.84 9.09
C LEU A 68 5.28 -0.35 9.87
N ASP A 69 6.09 -1.11 10.60
CA ASP A 69 5.58 -2.20 11.43
C ASP A 69 4.75 -1.67 12.62
N GLY A 70 4.94 -0.40 12.98
CA GLY A 70 4.11 0.30 13.96
C GLY A 70 2.62 0.32 13.61
N LEU A 71 2.25 0.18 12.33
CA LEU A 71 0.85 0.09 11.89
C LEU A 71 0.11 -1.13 12.47
N LYS A 72 0.84 -2.18 12.87
CA LYS A 72 0.25 -3.34 13.57
C LYS A 72 -0.32 -2.99 14.94
N LEU A 73 0.10 -1.85 15.51
CA LEU A 73 -0.35 -1.35 16.80
C LEU A 73 -1.47 -0.32 16.67
N ALA A 74 -1.88 0.00 15.44
CA ALA A 74 -2.90 1.00 15.17
C ALA A 74 -4.30 0.42 15.36
N ASP A 75 -5.21 1.24 15.88
CA ASP A 75 -6.62 0.88 16.00
C ASP A 75 -7.32 1.07 14.65
N LEU A 76 -7.55 -0.04 13.94
CA LEU A 76 -8.19 -0.03 12.63
C LEU A 76 -9.72 0.11 12.70
N SER A 77 -10.32 0.14 13.89
CA SER A 77 -11.79 0.19 14.03
C SER A 77 -12.43 1.45 13.44
N LYS A 78 -11.66 2.54 13.34
CA LYS A 78 -12.08 3.83 12.78
C LYS A 78 -11.77 3.97 11.28
N VAL A 79 -10.98 3.06 10.73
CA VAL A 79 -10.55 3.10 9.33
C VAL A 79 -11.55 2.32 8.49
N LYS A 80 -12.17 2.99 7.51
CA LYS A 80 -13.18 2.38 6.64
C LYS A 80 -12.85 2.61 5.19
N LEU A 81 -13.10 1.59 4.37
CA LEU A 81 -13.07 1.73 2.93
C LEU A 81 -14.41 2.31 2.47
N ASN A 82 -14.38 3.47 1.82
CA ASN A 82 -15.53 4.01 1.13
C ASN A 82 -15.81 3.15 -0.10
N GLN A 83 -17.00 2.52 -0.15
CA GLN A 83 -17.35 1.60 -1.22
C GLN A 83 -17.65 2.29 -2.56
N GLU A 84 -17.96 3.59 -2.55
CA GLU A 84 -18.24 4.35 -3.77
C GLU A 84 -16.97 4.92 -4.39
N THR A 85 -16.09 5.53 -3.60
CA THR A 85 -14.87 6.17 -4.12
C THR A 85 -13.67 5.23 -4.15
N GLY A 86 -13.68 4.19 -3.31
CA GLY A 86 -12.52 3.32 -3.11
C GLY A 86 -11.46 3.91 -2.19
N ASP A 87 -11.71 5.09 -1.59
CA ASP A 87 -10.79 5.74 -0.67
C ASP A 87 -10.92 5.22 0.75
N VAL A 88 -9.86 5.35 1.54
CA VAL A 88 -9.83 4.93 2.94
C VAL A 88 -10.02 6.14 3.85
N GLU A 89 -11.18 6.22 4.49
CA GLU A 89 -11.54 7.26 5.43
C GLU A 89 -10.92 7.01 6.82
N GLY A 90 -10.51 8.09 7.50
CA GLY A 90 -9.94 8.02 8.85
C GLY A 90 -8.45 7.67 8.91
N ALA A 91 -7.78 7.43 7.78
CA ALA A 91 -6.35 7.13 7.75
C ALA A 91 -5.48 8.31 8.23
N ASP A 92 -5.75 9.52 7.75
CA ASP A 92 -4.98 10.73 8.14
C ASP A 92 -5.15 11.05 9.64
N GLU A 93 -6.37 10.92 10.17
CA GLU A 93 -6.67 11.13 11.59
C GLU A 93 -5.98 10.08 12.48
N LEU A 94 -5.95 8.83 12.04
CA LEU A 94 -5.23 7.76 12.72
C LEU A 94 -3.73 8.06 12.79
N MET A 95 -3.11 8.52 11.70
CA MET A 95 -1.69 8.87 11.69
C MET A 95 -1.38 10.06 12.60
N ALA A 96 -2.26 11.07 12.65
CA ALA A 96 -2.12 12.19 13.57
C ALA A 96 -2.16 11.73 15.04
N ALA A 97 -3.14 10.90 15.41
CA ALA A 97 -3.25 10.33 16.76
C ALA A 97 -2.05 9.42 17.10
N MET A 98 -1.54 8.65 16.14
CA MET A 98 -0.34 7.84 16.33
C MET A 98 0.92 8.70 16.52
N LYS A 99 1.01 9.85 15.86
CA LYS A 99 2.13 10.77 16.03
C LYS A 99 2.17 11.37 17.43
N GLU A 100 1.01 11.65 18.02
CA GLU A 100 0.89 12.11 19.41
C GLU A 100 1.20 10.99 20.40
N ALA A 101 0.60 9.81 20.22
CA ALA A 101 0.73 8.70 21.16
C ALA A 101 2.09 8.00 21.09
N LYS A 102 2.69 7.91 19.90
CA LYS A 102 3.91 7.15 19.62
C LYS A 102 4.85 7.92 18.69
N PRO A 103 5.42 9.05 19.14
CA PRO A 103 6.28 9.89 18.29
C PRO A 103 7.49 9.15 17.72
N TYR A 104 8.00 8.15 18.43
CA TYR A 104 9.16 7.34 18.02
C TYR A 104 8.97 6.54 16.73
N LEU A 105 7.72 6.32 16.30
CA LEU A 105 7.41 5.66 15.02
C LEU A 105 7.60 6.60 13.83
N PHE A 106 7.64 7.91 14.10
CA PHE A 106 7.76 8.95 13.10
C PHE A 106 9.19 9.51 13.12
N GLY A 107 9.73 9.71 11.93
CA GLY A 107 11.03 10.36 11.79
C GLY A 107 10.93 11.80 12.24
N SER A 108 11.92 12.27 12.99
CA SER A 108 12.16 13.71 13.03
C SER A 108 12.47 14.16 11.60
N THR A 109 11.67 15.06 11.03
CA THR A 109 12.04 15.82 9.83
C THR A 109 13.21 16.73 10.21
N GLN A 110 14.40 16.14 10.38
CA GLN A 110 15.66 16.86 10.32
C GLN A 110 16.02 16.88 8.84
N ASN A 111 15.44 17.83 8.10
CA ASN A 111 15.95 18.19 6.79
C ASN A 111 17.35 18.80 7.02
N SER A 112 18.38 17.96 7.11
CA SER A 112 19.78 18.39 7.22
C SER A 112 20.31 19.02 5.93
N SER A 113 19.50 19.07 4.87
CA SER A 113 19.83 19.76 3.62
C SER A 113 19.50 21.25 3.75
N THR A 114 20.17 21.96 4.67
CA THR A 114 20.48 23.37 4.36
C THR A 114 21.38 23.35 3.13
N PRO A 115 21.03 24.00 2.00
CA PRO A 115 21.99 24.22 0.93
C PRO A 115 23.13 25.01 1.56
N GLY A 116 24.23 24.33 1.87
CA GLY A 116 25.41 25.00 2.40
C GLY A 116 25.79 26.08 1.41
N THR A 117 25.93 27.31 1.88
CA THR A 117 26.47 28.38 1.05
C THR A 117 27.81 27.86 0.52
N PRO A 118 28.01 27.77 -0.80
CA PRO A 118 29.26 27.27 -1.34
C PRO A 118 30.40 28.13 -0.76
N PRO A 119 31.53 27.51 -0.36
CA PRO A 119 32.64 28.26 0.20
C PRO A 119 33.04 29.37 -0.79
N PRO A 120 33.34 30.58 -0.31
CA PRO A 120 33.72 31.67 -1.20
C PRO A 120 34.91 31.23 -2.06
N PRO A 121 34.95 31.63 -3.35
CA PRO A 121 36.04 31.28 -4.24
C PRO A 121 37.37 31.69 -3.59
N LYS A 122 38.30 30.74 -3.47
CA LYS A 122 39.64 31.02 -2.93
C LYS A 122 40.27 32.11 -3.80
N THR A 123 40.41 33.31 -3.25
CA THR A 123 41.19 34.36 -3.91
C THR A 123 42.61 33.84 -4.09
N PRO A 124 43.25 34.02 -5.26
CA PRO A 124 44.64 33.63 -5.45
C PRO A 124 45.48 34.37 -4.42
N THR A 125 46.03 33.63 -3.45
CA THR A 125 46.98 34.18 -2.48
C THR A 125 48.22 34.61 -3.25
N ALA A 126 48.65 35.86 -3.07
CA ALA A 126 49.91 36.34 -3.64
C ALA A 126 51.05 35.41 -3.20
N LYS A 127 51.73 34.79 -4.17
CA LYS A 127 52.91 33.96 -3.90
C LYS A 127 53.96 34.82 -3.19
N LYS A 128 54.69 34.25 -2.23
CA LYS A 128 55.79 34.98 -1.59
C LYS A 128 56.89 35.22 -2.63
N ALA A 129 57.66 36.30 -2.48
CA ALA A 129 58.77 36.63 -3.41
C ALA A 129 59.80 35.50 -3.56
N GLN A 130 59.92 34.63 -2.55
CA GLN A 130 60.78 33.45 -2.55
C GLN A 130 60.26 32.30 -3.41
N GLU A 131 58.98 32.32 -3.78
CA GLU A 131 58.27 31.28 -4.55
C GLU A 131 58.04 31.71 -6.01
N MET A 132 58.47 32.92 -6.39
CA MET A 132 58.43 33.40 -7.77
C MET A 132 59.77 33.17 -8.45
N THR A 133 59.73 32.84 -9.75
CA THR A 133 60.95 32.87 -10.56
C THR A 133 61.46 34.32 -10.69
N PRO A 134 62.76 34.55 -10.95
CA PRO A 134 63.32 35.89 -11.07
C PRO A 134 62.65 36.75 -12.16
N GLU A 135 62.11 36.13 -13.20
CA GLU A 135 61.39 36.79 -14.29
C GLU A 135 59.99 37.22 -13.86
N GLU A 136 59.26 36.34 -13.18
CA GLU A 136 57.93 36.63 -12.63
C GLU A 136 58.00 37.73 -11.56
N TYR A 137 59.01 37.71 -10.68
CA TYR A 137 59.20 38.74 -9.66
C TYR A 137 59.46 40.12 -10.27
N LYS A 138 60.25 40.20 -11.35
CA LYS A 138 60.50 41.47 -12.06
C LYS A 138 59.22 42.00 -12.70
N ALA A 139 58.45 41.14 -13.34
CA ALA A 139 57.17 41.49 -13.94
C ALA A 139 56.16 41.96 -12.88
N GLU A 140 56.10 41.30 -11.73
CA GLU A 140 55.20 41.67 -10.64
C GLU A 140 55.61 43.00 -10.01
N ARG A 141 56.91 43.20 -9.73
CA ARG A 141 57.44 44.46 -9.18
C ARG A 141 57.23 45.65 -10.12
N ALA A 142 57.25 45.42 -11.44
CA ALA A 142 56.98 46.47 -12.43
C ALA A 142 55.51 46.93 -12.42
N LYS A 143 54.56 46.09 -11.99
CA LYS A 143 53.14 46.45 -11.85
C LYS A 143 52.86 47.37 -10.64
N PHE A 144 53.79 47.48 -9.71
CA PHE A 144 53.68 48.29 -8.49
C PHE A 144 54.49 49.60 -8.54
N LYS A 145 54.98 49.99 -9.72
CA LYS A 145 55.71 51.24 -9.96
C LYS A 145 54.85 52.18 -10.81
#